data_AF-A0A9Q3IKK8-F1
#
_entry.id   AF-A0A9Q3IKK8-F1
#
_cell.length_a   1.000
_cell.length_b   1.000
_cell.length_c   1.000
_cell.angle_alpha   90.00
_cell.angle_beta   90.00
_cell.angle_gamma   90.00
#
_symmetry.space_group_name_H-M   'P 1'
#
loop_
_entity.id
_entity.type
_entity.pdbx_description
1 polymer ?
#
loop_
_entity_poly.entity_id
_entity_poly.type
_entity_poly.pdbx_seq_one_letter_code
_entity_poly.pdbx_strand_id
1 'polypeptide(L)'
;MSSKILTCNRARSAEFLSEFHFSITYCPGRLATLPDAFSCREDIHPERGEDFISKNPINHQKIIKQDEIQASKFFAVKVDSFANFIDLIQKTLWHNSQYRSILQDLGRGKSVQDYSLDSSSQLLLFKDWVVVPNDRTIQLSILQKRHESPLAGNPG
;
A
#
# COMPACT_ATOMS: atom_id res chain seq x y z
N MET A 1 9.15 22.14 -27.68
CA MET A 1 9.22 21.03 -26.71
C MET A 1 8.35 21.39 -25.51
N SER A 2 7.19 20.75 -25.33
CA SER A 2 6.36 20.98 -24.13
C SER A 2 6.89 20.08 -23.01
N SER A 3 7.41 20.66 -21.93
CA SER A 3 7.80 19.91 -20.74
C SER A 3 6.54 19.54 -19.95
N LYS A 4 6.18 18.25 -19.98
CA LYS A 4 5.15 17.72 -19.10
C LYS A 4 5.80 17.29 -17.79
N ILE A 5 5.22 17.68 -16.66
CA ILE A 5 5.65 17.19 -15.34
C ILE A 5 5.36 15.69 -15.29
N LEU A 6 6.39 14.88 -15.04
CA LEU A 6 6.25 13.43 -14.92
C LEU A 6 5.80 13.07 -13.50
N THR A 7 4.93 12.07 -13.37
CA THR A 7 4.68 11.41 -12.09
C THR A 7 5.93 10.66 -11.63
N CYS A 8 6.09 10.43 -10.32
CA CYS A 8 7.28 9.80 -9.75
C CYS A 8 7.71 8.52 -10.51
N ASN A 9 6.77 7.60 -10.76
CA ASN A 9 7.03 6.36 -11.51
C ASN A 9 7.50 6.60 -12.95
N ARG A 10 6.97 7.63 -13.62
CA ARG A 10 7.34 8.00 -14.98
C ARG A 10 8.72 8.67 -15.01
N ALA A 11 9.05 9.47 -14.01
CA ALA A 11 10.36 10.10 -13.88
C ALA A 11 11.46 9.06 -13.67
N ARG A 12 11.24 8.09 -12.77
CA ARG A 12 12.17 6.96 -12.55
C ARG A 12 12.36 6.12 -13.81
N SER A 13 11.26 5.79 -14.50
CA SER A 13 11.36 5.06 -15.78
C SER A 13 12.11 5.87 -16.85
N ALA A 14 11.90 7.19 -16.89
CA ALA A 14 12.57 8.06 -17.85
C ALA A 14 14.09 8.16 -17.59
N GLU A 15 14.53 8.11 -16.33
CA GLU A 15 15.95 8.06 -15.97
C GLU A 15 16.62 6.81 -16.55
N PHE A 16 16.08 5.62 -16.25
CA PHE A 16 16.60 4.35 -16.80
C PHE A 16 16.56 4.32 -18.32
N LEU A 17 15.44 4.75 -18.91
CA LEU A 17 15.27 4.73 -20.36
C LEU A 17 16.21 5.72 -21.08
N SER A 18 16.70 6.76 -20.40
CA SER A 18 17.61 7.75 -21.00
C SER A 18 18.95 7.15 -21.46
N GLU A 19 19.32 5.98 -20.95
CA GLU A 19 20.53 5.25 -21.35
C GLU A 19 20.40 4.61 -22.73
N PHE A 20 19.19 4.50 -23.28
CA PHE A 20 18.91 3.81 -24.53
C PHE A 20 18.52 4.79 -25.63
N HIS A 21 18.84 4.45 -26.87
CA HIS A 21 18.35 5.16 -28.05
C HIS A 21 17.10 4.48 -28.61
N PHE A 22 15.92 4.97 -28.26
CA PHE A 22 14.65 4.35 -28.64
C PHE A 22 13.57 5.40 -28.93
N SER A 23 12.46 4.96 -29.54
CA SER A 23 11.26 5.77 -29.74
C SER A 23 10.04 5.03 -29.19
N ILE A 24 9.16 5.75 -28.47
CA ILE A 24 7.93 5.17 -27.93
C ILE A 24 6.81 5.42 -28.90
N THR A 25 6.26 4.36 -29.48
CA THR A 25 5.06 4.39 -30.32
C THR A 25 3.92 3.66 -29.60
N TYR A 26 2.71 4.25 -29.64
CA TYR A 26 1.53 3.58 -29.11
C TYR A 26 1.14 2.39 -29.98
N CYS A 27 1.00 1.22 -29.36
CA CYS A 27 0.51 0.01 -30.01
C CYS A 27 -0.86 -0.38 -29.42
N PRO A 28 -1.94 -0.40 -30.22
CA PRO A 28 -3.25 -0.84 -29.74
C PRO A 28 -3.23 -2.33 -29.39
N GLY A 29 -4.02 -2.74 -28.38
CA GLY A 29 -3.98 -4.09 -27.81
C GLY A 29 -4.11 -5.24 -28.82
N ARG A 30 -4.92 -5.07 -29.87
CA ARG A 30 -5.06 -6.07 -30.96
C ARG A 30 -3.74 -6.36 -31.69
N LEU A 31 -2.84 -5.38 -31.78
CA LEU A 31 -1.51 -5.53 -32.38
C LEU A 31 -0.45 -5.96 -31.36
N ALA A 32 -0.77 -5.91 -30.07
CA ALA A 32 0.10 -6.31 -28.97
C ALA A 32 -0.12 -7.77 -28.53
N THR A 33 -0.68 -8.62 -29.41
CA THR A 33 -1.01 -10.02 -29.09
C THR A 33 0.21 -10.82 -28.63
N LEU A 34 1.38 -10.56 -29.23
CA LEU A 34 2.62 -11.26 -28.87
C LEU A 34 3.09 -10.92 -27.43
N PRO A 35 3.35 -9.64 -27.07
CA PRO A 35 3.74 -9.32 -25.70
C PRO A 35 2.64 -9.64 -24.67
N ASP A 36 1.36 -9.57 -25.05
CA ASP A 36 0.24 -9.99 -24.20
C ASP A 36 0.30 -11.50 -23.90
N ALA A 37 0.53 -12.33 -24.93
CA ALA A 37 0.70 -13.78 -24.76
C ALA A 37 1.93 -14.15 -23.92
N PHE A 38 3.02 -13.39 -24.04
CA PHE A 38 4.21 -13.58 -23.19
C PHE A 38 4.00 -13.11 -21.75
N SER A 39 3.13 -12.13 -21.53
CA SER A 39 2.80 -11.64 -20.19
C SER A 39 1.84 -12.60 -19.50
N CYS A 40 0.79 -13.05 -20.20
CA CYS A 40 -0.28 -13.89 -19.69
C CYS A 40 0.02 -15.40 -19.76
N ARG A 41 1.28 -15.80 -19.54
CA ARG A 41 1.62 -17.22 -19.62
C ARG A 41 0.99 -18.03 -18.49
N GLU A 42 0.39 -19.15 -18.85
CA GLU A 42 -0.29 -20.05 -17.92
C GLU A 42 0.63 -20.61 -16.85
N ASP A 43 1.94 -20.75 -17.08
CA ASP A 43 2.90 -21.23 -16.07
C ASP A 43 3.27 -20.18 -15.02
N ILE A 44 2.96 -18.90 -15.26
CA ILE A 44 3.36 -17.78 -14.40
C ILE A 44 2.13 -17.11 -13.76
N HIS A 45 1.03 -17.00 -14.48
CA HIS A 45 -0.17 -16.31 -14.02
C HIS A 45 -1.11 -17.24 -13.24
N PRO A 46 -1.44 -16.92 -11.97
CA PRO A 46 -2.31 -17.74 -11.14
C PRO A 46 -3.70 -17.87 -11.74
N GLU A 47 -4.35 -19.00 -11.49
CA GLU A 47 -5.76 -19.13 -11.79
C GLU A 47 -6.60 -18.30 -10.80
N ARG A 48 -7.88 -18.11 -11.13
CA ARG A 48 -8.77 -17.30 -10.30
C ARG A 48 -8.87 -17.93 -8.90
N GLY A 49 -8.40 -17.20 -7.89
CA GLY A 49 -8.44 -17.61 -6.48
C GLY A 49 -7.11 -18.16 -5.96
N GLU A 50 -6.08 -18.25 -6.80
CA GLU A 50 -4.73 -18.60 -6.40
C GLU A 50 -3.83 -17.35 -6.30
N ASP A 51 -2.85 -17.39 -5.40
CA ASP A 51 -1.90 -16.31 -5.24
C ASP A 51 -0.79 -16.37 -6.31
N PHE A 52 -0.29 -15.23 -6.77
CA PHE A 52 0.84 -15.19 -7.73
C PHE A 52 2.11 -15.90 -7.21
N ILE A 53 2.24 -16.02 -5.89
CA ILE A 53 3.38 -16.69 -5.23
C ILE A 53 3.30 -18.21 -5.41
N SER A 54 2.11 -18.81 -5.38
CA SER A 54 1.96 -20.26 -5.49
C SER A 54 2.42 -20.74 -6.86
N LYS A 55 2.15 -19.96 -7.91
CA LYS A 55 2.42 -20.34 -9.29
C LYS A 55 3.76 -19.84 -9.82
N ASN A 56 4.21 -18.66 -9.39
CA ASN A 56 5.54 -18.16 -9.71
C ASN A 56 6.34 -17.86 -8.43
N PRO A 57 7.09 -18.84 -7.89
CA PRO A 57 7.92 -18.66 -6.71
C PRO A 57 9.01 -17.60 -6.88
N ILE A 58 9.40 -17.27 -8.12
CA ILE A 58 10.39 -16.22 -8.42
C ILE A 58 9.82 -14.83 -8.07
N ASN A 59 8.49 -14.66 -8.11
CA ASN A 59 7.85 -13.42 -7.64
C ASN A 59 8.03 -13.19 -6.13
N HIS A 60 8.40 -14.24 -5.37
CA HIS A 60 8.79 -14.10 -3.99
C HIS A 60 10.30 -13.79 -3.89
N GLN A 61 10.64 -12.52 -4.08
CA GLN A 61 11.98 -12.03 -3.79
C GLN A 61 12.04 -11.56 -2.33
N LYS A 62 12.78 -12.29 -1.48
CA LYS A 62 13.23 -11.75 -0.19
C LYS A 62 14.29 -10.69 -0.48
N ILE A 63 13.88 -9.44 -0.49
CA ILE A 63 14.74 -8.27 -0.74
C ILE A 63 15.88 -8.19 0.31
N ILE A 64 15.67 -8.77 1.48
CA ILE A 64 16.64 -8.80 2.58
C ILE A 64 16.98 -10.26 2.90
N LYS A 65 18.23 -10.65 2.70
CA LYS A 65 18.74 -11.96 3.15
C LYS A 65 18.84 -11.94 4.67
N GLN A 66 18.29 -12.94 5.35
CA GLN A 66 18.26 -12.99 6.82
C GLN A 66 19.66 -12.92 7.45
N ASP A 67 20.68 -13.39 6.74
CA ASP A 67 22.07 -13.36 7.20
C ASP A 67 22.70 -11.97 7.13
N GLU A 68 22.13 -11.03 6.38
CA GLU A 68 22.61 -9.64 6.25
C GLU A 68 21.93 -8.68 7.24
N ILE A 69 20.97 -9.15 8.04
CA ILE A 69 20.23 -8.33 9.02
C ILE A 69 21.16 -7.69 10.06
N GLN A 70 22.33 -8.30 10.34
CA GLN A 70 23.31 -7.70 11.26
C GLN A 70 24.20 -6.62 10.61
N ALA A 71 24.34 -6.62 9.28
CA ALA A 71 25.16 -5.65 8.53
C ALA A 71 24.33 -4.53 7.90
N SER A 72 23.02 -4.73 7.73
CA SER A 72 22.11 -3.66 7.32
C SER A 72 22.00 -2.66 8.46
N LYS A 73 22.83 -1.61 8.43
CA LYS A 73 22.45 -0.31 8.99
C LYS A 73 21.08 -0.02 8.40
N PHE A 74 20.05 -0.23 9.21
CA PHE A 74 18.66 -0.07 8.82
C PHE A 74 18.57 1.21 8.00
N PHE A 75 18.13 1.11 6.75
CA PHE A 75 17.55 2.26 6.09
C PHE A 75 16.44 2.66 7.05
N ALA A 76 16.69 3.69 7.85
CA ALA A 76 15.66 4.39 8.55
C ALA A 76 14.83 5.01 7.43
N VAL A 77 13.93 4.21 6.85
CA VAL A 77 12.72 4.72 6.26
C VAL A 77 12.20 5.60 7.37
N LYS A 78 12.24 6.92 7.15
CA LYS A 78 11.47 7.83 7.97
C LYS A 78 10.05 7.34 7.81
N VAL A 79 9.63 6.49 8.73
CA VAL A 79 8.23 6.27 9.02
C VAL A 79 7.84 7.64 9.54
N ASP A 80 7.43 8.53 8.60
CA ASP A 80 6.87 9.82 8.96
C ASP A 80 5.86 9.53 10.04
N SER A 81 6.20 9.99 11.25
CA SER A 81 5.66 9.47 12.50
C SER A 81 4.17 9.19 12.35
N PHE A 82 3.82 7.90 12.26
CA PHE A 82 2.43 7.47 12.17
C PHE A 82 1.62 7.98 13.38
N ALA A 83 2.29 8.37 14.46
CA ALA A 83 1.68 8.99 15.63
C ALA A 83 0.78 10.18 15.29
N ASN A 84 1.20 11.06 14.37
CA ASN A 84 0.37 12.21 13.96
C ASN A 84 -0.91 11.75 13.24
N PHE A 85 -0.83 10.63 12.53
CA PHE A 85 -1.93 10.09 11.77
C PHE A 85 -2.92 9.30 12.65
N ILE A 86 -2.40 8.56 13.63
CA ILE A 86 -3.20 7.91 14.66
C ILE A 86 -3.96 8.94 15.49
N ASP A 87 -3.32 10.02 15.91
CA ASP A 87 -3.96 11.12 16.64
C ASP A 87 -5.09 11.77 15.81
N LEU A 88 -4.89 11.95 14.50
CA LEU A 88 -5.93 12.46 13.59
C LEU A 88 -7.14 11.52 13.52
N ILE A 89 -6.92 10.21 13.37
CA ILE A 89 -8.01 9.20 13.34
C ILE A 89 -8.75 9.20 14.68
N GLN A 90 -8.03 9.21 15.80
CA GLN A 90 -8.64 9.25 17.12
C GLN A 90 -9.52 10.49 17.29
N LYS A 91 -8.97 11.69 17.03
CA LYS A 91 -9.72 12.96 17.13
C LYS A 91 -11.00 12.92 16.29
N THR A 92 -10.91 12.45 15.06
CA THR A 92 -12.06 12.41 14.15
C THR A 92 -13.11 11.37 14.56
N LEU A 93 -12.70 10.22 15.14
CA LEU A 93 -13.62 9.28 15.78
C LEU A 93 -14.35 9.92 16.97
N TRP A 94 -13.65 10.68 17.82
CA TRP A 94 -14.25 11.37 18.98
C TRP A 94 -15.26 12.45 18.58
N HIS A 95 -15.08 13.11 17.43
CA HIS A 95 -16.01 14.10 16.92
C HIS A 95 -17.28 13.48 16.32
N ASN A 96 -17.25 12.20 15.95
CA ASN A 96 -18.41 11.51 15.41
C ASN A 96 -19.32 10.99 16.54
N SER A 97 -20.59 11.40 16.53
CA SER A 97 -21.56 11.05 17.57
C SER A 97 -21.78 9.53 17.71
N GLN A 98 -21.67 8.77 16.62
CA GLN A 98 -21.87 7.31 16.62
C GLN A 98 -20.69 6.57 17.27
N TYR A 99 -19.46 6.93 16.92
CA TYR A 99 -18.27 6.27 17.46
C TYR A 99 -17.95 6.71 18.89
N ARG A 100 -18.32 7.93 19.25
CA ARG A 100 -18.14 8.45 20.61
C ARG A 100 -18.90 7.64 21.67
N SER A 101 -20.14 7.24 21.40
CA SER A 101 -20.89 6.40 22.36
C SER A 101 -20.24 5.04 22.53
N ILE A 102 -19.80 4.43 21.43
CA ILE A 102 -19.08 3.14 21.42
C ILE A 102 -17.78 3.23 22.24
N LEU A 103 -16.98 4.28 22.02
CA LEU A 103 -15.73 4.51 22.77
C LEU A 103 -15.99 4.71 24.27
N GLN A 104 -17.06 5.41 24.64
CA GLN A 104 -17.44 5.61 26.04
C GLN A 104 -17.91 4.32 26.70
N ASP A 105 -18.68 3.49 25.99
CA ASP A 105 -19.14 2.20 26.50
C ASP A 105 -17.98 1.21 26.66
N LEU A 106 -17.06 1.15 25.69
CA LEU A 106 -15.84 0.36 25.78
C LEU A 106 -14.94 0.82 26.94
N GLY A 107 -14.78 2.13 27.14
CA GLY A 107 -14.02 2.69 28.27
C GLY A 107 -14.63 2.38 29.65
N ARG A 108 -15.95 2.09 29.70
CA ARG A 108 -16.65 1.64 30.91
C ARG A 108 -16.61 0.12 31.09
N GLY A 109 -15.88 -0.60 30.23
CA GLY A 109 -15.77 -2.06 30.26
C GLY A 109 -17.02 -2.77 29.73
N LYS A 110 -17.93 -2.08 29.05
CA LYS A 110 -19.06 -2.73 28.39
C LYS A 110 -18.60 -3.31 27.06
N SER A 111 -18.95 -4.57 26.82
CA SER A 111 -18.77 -5.19 25.50
C SER A 111 -19.79 -4.59 24.53
N VAL A 112 -19.29 -4.02 23.43
CA VAL A 112 -20.10 -3.44 22.36
C VAL A 112 -19.88 -4.26 21.09
N GLN A 113 -20.98 -4.70 20.46
CA GLN A 113 -21.08 -5.51 19.23
C GLN A 113 -19.81 -5.57 18.34
N ASP A 114 -18.98 -6.61 18.52
CA ASP A 114 -17.75 -6.87 17.75
C ASP A 114 -16.72 -5.72 17.71
N TYR A 115 -16.91 -4.68 18.52
CA TYR A 115 -15.98 -3.57 18.67
C TYR A 115 -14.99 -3.89 19.78
N SER A 116 -13.72 -3.64 19.50
CA SER A 116 -12.64 -3.74 20.48
C SER A 116 -11.72 -2.52 20.35
N LEU A 117 -10.89 -2.30 21.35
CA LEU A 117 -9.92 -1.21 21.33
C LEU A 117 -8.52 -1.82 21.31
N ASP A 118 -7.71 -1.41 20.34
CA ASP A 118 -6.34 -1.89 20.28
C ASP A 118 -5.55 -1.39 21.50
N SER A 119 -4.90 -2.31 22.20
CA SER A 119 -4.13 -1.99 23.40
C SER A 119 -2.95 -1.07 23.10
N SER A 120 -2.36 -1.20 21.91
CA SER A 120 -1.12 -0.50 21.55
C SER A 120 -1.37 0.89 20.96
N SER A 121 -2.30 0.99 20.01
CA SER A 121 -2.57 2.22 19.26
C SER A 121 -3.82 2.96 19.75
N GLN A 122 -4.59 2.38 20.68
CA GLN A 122 -5.85 2.92 21.18
C GLN A 122 -6.87 3.22 20.05
N LEU A 123 -6.75 2.54 18.91
CA LEU A 123 -7.67 2.65 17.79
C LEU A 123 -8.89 1.77 18.02
N LEU A 124 -10.04 2.24 17.53
CA LEU A 124 -11.25 1.44 17.50
C LEU A 124 -11.14 0.37 16.41
N LEU A 125 -11.38 -0.87 16.78
CA LEU A 125 -11.43 -2.03 15.90
C LEU A 125 -12.88 -2.51 15.80
N PHE A 126 -13.27 -2.99 14.61
CA PHE A 126 -14.50 -3.73 14.38
C PHE A 126 -14.13 -5.06 13.71
N LYS A 127 -14.38 -6.18 14.38
CA LYS A 127 -13.97 -7.53 13.89
C LYS A 127 -12.47 -7.58 13.49
N ASP A 128 -11.61 -7.02 14.33
CA ASP A 128 -10.16 -6.90 14.10
C ASP A 128 -9.71 -5.95 12.97
N TRP A 129 -10.65 -5.20 12.36
CA TRP A 129 -10.33 -4.17 11.37
C TRP A 129 -10.34 -2.78 12.00
N VAL A 130 -9.34 -1.94 11.67
CA VAL A 130 -9.33 -0.54 12.11
C VAL A 130 -10.51 0.21 11.54
N VAL A 131 -11.30 0.81 12.41
CA VAL A 131 -12.42 1.67 12.03
C VAL A 131 -11.87 3.01 11.55
N VAL A 132 -12.02 3.27 10.26
CA VAL A 132 -11.68 4.56 9.66
C VAL A 132 -12.96 5.39 9.56
N PRO A 133 -12.98 6.63 10.09
CA PRO A 133 -14.10 7.54 9.93
C PRO A 133 -14.48 7.74 8.46
N ASN A 134 -15.77 8.02 8.20
CA ASN A 134 -16.24 8.35 6.86
C ASN A 134 -15.88 9.80 6.46
N ASP A 135 -14.59 10.13 6.55
CA ASP A 135 -14.01 11.39 6.11
C ASP A 135 -13.14 11.13 4.88
N ARG A 136 -13.52 11.77 3.77
CA ARG A 136 -12.84 11.61 2.48
C ARG A 136 -11.37 12.01 2.54
N THR A 137 -11.01 12.99 3.38
CA THR A 137 -9.63 13.46 3.51
C THR A 137 -8.74 12.42 4.18
N ILE A 138 -9.23 11.77 5.23
CA ILE A 138 -8.53 10.71 5.95
C ILE A 138 -8.40 9.47 5.04
N GLN A 139 -9.48 9.05 4.39
CA GLN A 139 -9.44 7.92 3.46
C GLN A 139 -8.44 8.13 2.32
N LEU A 140 -8.44 9.33 1.71
CA LEU A 140 -7.48 9.67 0.65
C LEU A 140 -6.05 9.67 1.15
N SER A 141 -5.78 10.22 2.34
CA SER A 141 -4.42 10.24 2.90
C SER A 141 -3.90 8.84 3.26
N ILE A 142 -4.75 7.93 3.74
CA ILE A 142 -4.39 6.50 3.92
C ILE A 142 -4.00 5.88 2.59
N LEU A 143 -4.83 6.10 1.57
CA LEU A 143 -4.62 5.55 0.24
C LEU A 143 -3.32 6.08 -0.38
N GLN A 144 -3.10 7.39 -0.33
CA GLN A 144 -1.87 8.04 -0.80
C GLN A 144 -0.64 7.47 -0.10
N LYS A 145 -0.61 7.42 1.24
CA LYS A 145 0.53 6.87 1.99
C LYS A 145 0.81 5.40 1.67
N ARG A 146 -0.23 4.59 1.41
CA ARG A 146 -0.04 3.19 1.02
C ARG A 146 0.58 3.07 -0.37
N HIS A 147 0.16 3.90 -1.32
CA HIS A 147 0.69 3.89 -2.69
C HIS A 147 2.06 4.56 -2.83
N GLU A 148 2.34 5.57 -2.01
CA GLU A 148 3.60 6.32 -2.00
C GLU A 148 4.65 5.71 -1.06
N SER A 149 4.33 4.57 -0.42
CA SER A 149 5.30 3.85 0.42
C SER A 149 6.55 3.53 -0.40
N PRO A 150 7.76 3.88 0.09
CA PRO A 150 9.02 3.55 -0.56
C PRO A 150 9.19 2.05 -0.81
N LEU A 151 8.51 1.22 0.01
CA LEU A 151 8.49 -0.24 -0.08
C LEU A 151 7.40 -0.77 -1.03
N ALA A 152 6.38 0.04 -1.36
CA ALA A 152 5.35 -0.32 -2.34
C ALA A 152 5.77 0.00 -3.79
N GLY A 153 6.94 0.62 -3.97
CA GLY A 153 7.60 0.66 -5.26
C GLY A 153 8.08 -0.73 -5.61
N ASN A 154 7.41 -1.37 -6.58
CA ASN A 154 7.89 -2.62 -7.17
C ASN A 154 9.40 -2.49 -7.48
N PRO A 155 10.24 -3.37 -6.93
CA PRO A 155 11.52 -3.67 -7.56
C PRO A 155 11.19 -4.36 -8.88
N GLY A 156 11.30 -3.61 -9.96
CA GLY A 156 11.72 -4.20 -11.23
C GLY A 156 13.23 -4.27 -11.24
#